data_AF-A0A537Y7T6-F1
#
_entry.id   AF-A0A537Y7T6-F1
#
_cell.length_a   1.000
_cell.length_b   1.000
_cell.length_c   1.000
_cell.angle_alpha   90.00
_cell.angle_beta   90.00
_cell.angle_gamma   90.00
#
_symmetry.space_group_name_H-M   'P 1'
#
loop_
_entity.id
_entity.type
_entity.pdbx_description
1 polymer ?
#
loop_
_entity_poly.entity_id
_entity_poly.type
_entity_poly.pdbx_seq_one_letter_code
_entity_poly.pdbx_strand_id
1 'polypeptide(L)'
;MTTTKSAPVAERKGSKIDLGARLVMTALYKRLFSLGLWQHIRSVGGNREKGIGGAYFVTHDNRAFFEDLIRSRSFCKDSAAGSILHKGGISLREVAAQPGLHLELGADDRIYVHLDAHSPVGGIKADGTCRYERAKATEHIRRDVLHAFTVSLRVGDLAGRVSASGKELAAAEQAWRKARDSADPEAVAGPAVTLGALLEQQGHAARAQRLYRDAMATGHPEFGPAAAFSLAELLEGRGDLDEAEEVYRWSIRSGHKEFAAWAVSGLAALLEKRGNPEGARDAYMTALAIQHPEISPWAAVKLGGFLVDQDEIAGAEAAYKLAIASAHPEFAPWAALDMASMQEKLGRRDDAAKGYRAAIATEHPDATPWAGLKLAALLEAQGDTAAALSAYEGVIAFHHPEATPWAWIRYGDLLKESGEPARAREAYQAAVATGHDDAAPDAAVKFAGLAAAAGDYPAARDAYQYAIDSAHPEAAAAAAFGLGSLLEELGEPKYAARMYEEAASTGNDEVVPWALLGLGSLLEAEGDGGGAQDAYARALRTGHPEAGLSAGVKLGALLEAAGDEEGARNAYRAALALQEGQASSD
;
A
#
# COMPACT_ATOMS: atom_id res chain seq x y z
N MET A 1 12.41 28.58 20.10
CA MET A 1 12.43 27.11 20.26
C MET A 1 11.35 26.56 19.36
N THR A 2 11.66 26.32 18.10
CA THR A 2 10.70 25.78 17.13
C THR A 2 10.66 24.27 17.32
N THR A 3 9.78 23.80 18.20
CA THR A 3 9.35 22.40 18.19
C THR A 3 8.52 22.20 16.94
N THR A 4 9.18 22.04 15.79
CA THR A 4 8.55 21.40 14.63
C THR A 4 8.19 20.00 15.10
N LYS A 5 6.93 19.81 15.50
CA LYS A 5 6.33 18.48 15.62
C LYS A 5 6.57 17.84 14.26
N SER A 6 7.55 16.93 14.20
CA SER A 6 7.78 16.11 13.03
C SER A 6 6.42 15.49 12.68
N ALA A 7 5.96 15.75 11.47
CA ALA A 7 4.76 15.09 10.98
C ALA A 7 4.95 13.59 11.21
N PRO A 8 3.99 12.90 11.87
CA PRO A 8 4.10 11.47 12.07
C PRO A 8 4.29 10.85 10.69
N VAL A 9 5.34 10.05 10.53
CA VAL A 9 5.55 9.21 9.33
C VAL A 9 4.20 8.59 9.02
N ALA A 10 3.60 9.00 7.89
CA ALA A 10 2.23 8.65 7.55
C ALA A 10 2.02 7.15 7.78
N GLU A 11 1.11 6.81 8.70
CA GLU A 11 0.87 5.43 9.08
C GLU A 11 0.38 4.64 7.86
N ARG A 12 0.97 3.45 7.75
CA ARG A 12 0.76 2.42 6.74
C ARG A 12 -0.71 2.30 6.32
N LYS A 13 -1.01 2.40 5.02
CA LYS A 13 -2.17 1.68 4.45
C LYS A 13 -1.88 0.20 4.65
N GLY A 14 -2.46 -0.40 5.71
CA GLY A 14 -2.10 -1.72 6.23
C GLY A 14 -1.94 -2.79 5.15
N SER A 15 -1.12 -3.83 5.41
CA SER A 15 -1.04 -5.01 4.54
C SER A 15 -2.41 -5.66 4.43
N LYS A 16 -3.15 -5.24 3.41
CA LYS A 16 -4.14 -6.10 2.82
C LYS A 16 -3.35 -7.24 2.17
N ILE A 17 -3.92 -8.43 2.09
CA ILE A 17 -3.63 -9.27 0.93
C ILE A 17 -3.85 -8.33 -0.25
N ASP A 18 -2.77 -7.76 -0.83
CA ASP A 18 -2.95 -6.66 -1.77
C ASP A 18 -3.90 -7.16 -2.87
N LEU A 19 -4.86 -6.31 -3.25
CA LEU A 19 -5.95 -6.65 -4.15
C LEU A 19 -5.40 -7.37 -5.39
N GLY A 20 -4.22 -6.97 -5.87
CA GLY A 20 -3.50 -7.59 -6.97
C GLY A 20 -3.35 -9.10 -6.82
N ALA A 21 -2.80 -9.62 -5.72
CA ALA A 21 -2.69 -11.07 -5.58
C ALA A 21 -3.87 -11.77 -4.89
N ARG A 22 -4.86 -11.03 -4.36
CA ARG A 22 -6.18 -11.64 -4.16
C ARG A 22 -6.78 -11.99 -5.52
N LEU A 23 -6.70 -11.05 -6.48
CA LEU A 23 -7.12 -11.24 -7.86
C LEU A 23 -6.30 -12.30 -8.61
N VAL A 24 -4.96 -12.33 -8.48
CA VAL A 24 -4.13 -13.38 -9.12
C VAL A 24 -4.45 -14.75 -8.54
N MET A 25 -4.57 -14.87 -7.22
CA MET A 25 -4.96 -16.14 -6.59
C MET A 25 -6.34 -16.58 -7.03
N THR A 26 -7.32 -15.67 -7.02
CA THR A 26 -8.68 -15.93 -7.52
C THR A 26 -8.65 -16.31 -9.00
N ALA A 27 -7.80 -15.71 -9.83
CA ALA A 27 -7.68 -16.03 -11.26
C ALA A 27 -7.04 -17.41 -11.50
N LEU A 28 -5.93 -17.71 -10.82
CA LEU A 28 -5.27 -19.03 -10.88
C LEU A 28 -6.20 -20.12 -10.37
N TYR A 29 -6.87 -19.85 -9.26
CA TYR A 29 -7.91 -20.69 -8.69
C TYR A 29 -9.03 -20.94 -9.70
N LYS A 30 -9.70 -19.88 -10.18
CA LYS A 30 -10.80 -20.01 -11.15
C LYS A 30 -10.36 -20.74 -12.42
N ARG A 31 -9.11 -20.57 -12.85
CA ARG A 31 -8.58 -21.25 -14.05
C ARG A 31 -8.33 -22.73 -13.81
N LEU A 32 -7.56 -23.12 -12.78
CA LEU A 32 -7.36 -24.54 -12.40
C LEU A 32 -8.69 -25.23 -12.11
N PHE A 33 -9.59 -24.52 -11.45
CA PHE A 33 -10.93 -24.96 -11.17
C PHE A 33 -11.75 -25.19 -12.45
N SER A 34 -11.78 -24.23 -13.37
CA SER A 34 -12.52 -24.36 -14.64
C SER A 34 -12.04 -25.51 -15.53
N LEU A 35 -10.80 -25.95 -15.34
CA LEU A 35 -10.20 -27.06 -16.06
C LEU A 35 -10.42 -28.42 -15.39
N GLY A 36 -11.11 -28.45 -14.23
CA GLY A 36 -11.28 -29.67 -13.42
C GLY A 36 -9.99 -30.12 -12.73
N LEU A 37 -8.98 -29.27 -12.71
CA LEU A 37 -7.64 -29.59 -12.22
C LEU A 37 -7.50 -29.36 -10.70
N TRP A 38 -8.46 -28.65 -10.10
CA TRP A 38 -8.43 -28.30 -8.68
C TRP A 38 -8.45 -29.51 -7.74
N GLN A 39 -9.12 -30.60 -8.12
CA GLN A 39 -9.17 -31.85 -7.34
C GLN A 39 -7.79 -32.48 -7.08
N HIS A 40 -6.78 -32.10 -7.86
CA HIS A 40 -5.40 -32.55 -7.63
C HIS A 40 -4.68 -31.70 -6.59
N ILE A 41 -5.20 -30.54 -6.22
CA ILE A 41 -4.55 -29.58 -5.33
C ILE A 41 -4.89 -29.94 -3.88
N ARG A 42 -3.85 -30.33 -3.13
CA ARG A 42 -3.90 -30.62 -1.69
C ARG A 42 -3.90 -29.36 -0.84
N SER A 43 -3.10 -28.37 -1.21
CA SER A 43 -3.01 -27.10 -0.50
C SER A 43 -2.38 -26.03 -1.38
N VAL A 44 -2.69 -24.78 -1.11
CA VAL A 44 -1.98 -23.63 -1.70
C VAL A 44 -0.93 -23.13 -0.71
N GLY A 45 0.26 -22.77 -1.19
CA GLY A 45 1.24 -22.09 -0.32
C GLY A 45 2.17 -21.19 -1.12
N GLY A 46 2.73 -20.14 -0.52
CA GLY A 46 3.87 -19.44 -1.11
C GLY A 46 3.79 -17.92 -1.16
N ASN A 47 5.00 -17.34 -1.13
CA ASN A 47 5.28 -15.91 -1.07
C ASN A 47 4.99 -15.22 -2.41
N ARG A 48 4.44 -14.01 -2.36
CA ARG A 48 4.32 -13.14 -3.53
C ARG A 48 5.70 -12.62 -3.91
N GLU A 49 6.36 -13.23 -4.89
CA GLU A 49 7.50 -12.55 -5.52
C GLU A 49 6.97 -11.43 -6.43
N LYS A 50 7.53 -10.22 -6.29
CA LYS A 50 7.26 -9.09 -7.18
C LYS A 50 7.64 -9.50 -8.61
N GLY A 51 6.64 -9.66 -9.48
CA GLY A 51 6.81 -10.11 -10.86
C GLY A 51 5.50 -10.57 -11.50
N ILE A 52 5.57 -11.23 -12.66
CA ILE A 52 4.39 -11.81 -13.33
C ILE A 52 3.78 -12.85 -12.40
N GLY A 53 2.63 -12.50 -11.81
CA GLY A 53 2.07 -13.17 -10.65
C GLY A 53 1.86 -14.68 -10.83
N GLY A 54 2.36 -15.44 -9.86
CA GLY A 54 2.15 -16.88 -9.71
C GLY A 54 2.01 -17.28 -8.25
N ALA A 55 1.70 -18.56 -8.02
CA ALA A 55 1.58 -19.14 -6.70
C ALA A 55 2.07 -20.58 -6.68
N TYR A 56 2.59 -21.02 -5.53
CA TYR A 56 2.86 -22.44 -5.36
C TYR A 56 1.60 -23.17 -4.89
N PHE A 57 1.44 -24.36 -5.41
CA PHE A 57 0.42 -25.30 -4.99
C PHE A 57 1.12 -26.60 -4.63
N VAL A 58 0.48 -27.39 -3.81
CA VAL A 58 0.91 -28.73 -3.48
C VAL A 58 -0.18 -29.65 -3.97
N THR A 59 0.17 -30.64 -4.78
CA THR A 59 -0.78 -31.61 -5.27
C THR A 59 -0.88 -32.80 -4.32
N HIS A 60 -1.92 -33.62 -4.50
CA HIS A 60 -2.01 -34.93 -3.86
C HIS A 60 -1.03 -35.95 -4.46
N ASP A 61 -0.79 -35.83 -5.77
CA ASP A 61 0.11 -36.66 -6.57
C ASP A 61 0.47 -35.89 -7.84
N ASN A 62 1.73 -35.40 -7.93
CA ASN A 62 2.19 -34.61 -9.08
C ASN A 62 2.16 -35.43 -10.38
N ARG A 63 2.27 -36.76 -10.30
CA ARG A 63 2.23 -37.63 -11.47
C ARG A 63 0.81 -37.76 -12.01
N ALA A 64 -0.16 -38.01 -11.16
CA ALA A 64 -1.57 -38.05 -11.57
C ALA A 64 -2.01 -36.70 -12.17
N PHE A 65 -1.60 -35.60 -11.53
CA PHE A 65 -1.82 -34.25 -12.02
C PHE A 65 -1.20 -34.02 -13.41
N PHE A 66 0.05 -34.43 -13.61
CA PHE A 66 0.72 -34.39 -14.91
C PHE A 66 -0.02 -35.19 -15.99
N GLU A 67 -0.44 -36.41 -15.67
CA GLU A 67 -1.14 -37.29 -16.61
C GLU A 67 -2.49 -36.69 -17.06
N ASP A 68 -3.25 -36.07 -16.14
CA ASP A 68 -4.52 -35.42 -16.46
C ASP A 68 -4.34 -34.10 -17.21
N LEU A 69 -3.29 -33.32 -16.92
CA LEU A 69 -2.91 -32.15 -17.72
C LEU A 69 -2.65 -32.53 -19.18
N ILE A 70 -1.87 -33.57 -19.43
CA ILE A 70 -1.59 -34.02 -20.81
C ILE A 70 -2.83 -34.63 -21.46
N ARG A 71 -3.63 -35.39 -20.71
CA ARG A 71 -4.88 -36.00 -21.20
C ARG A 71 -5.91 -34.95 -21.62
N SER A 72 -5.97 -33.81 -20.95
CA SER A 72 -6.86 -32.70 -21.29
C SER A 72 -6.66 -32.18 -22.72
N ARG A 73 -5.46 -32.36 -23.29
CA ARG A 73 -5.00 -31.74 -24.55
C ARG A 73 -5.12 -30.21 -24.57
N SER A 74 -5.26 -29.61 -23.39
CA SER A 74 -5.17 -28.18 -23.17
C SER A 74 -3.76 -27.79 -22.73
N PHE A 75 -2.91 -28.75 -22.35
CA PHE A 75 -1.52 -28.50 -21.93
C PHE A 75 -0.51 -29.26 -22.77
N CYS A 76 0.65 -28.65 -22.97
CA CYS A 76 1.80 -29.26 -23.63
C CYS A 76 3.05 -29.10 -22.78
N LYS A 77 3.99 -30.04 -22.94
CA LYS A 77 5.29 -29.99 -22.28
C LYS A 77 6.22 -29.03 -23.00
N ASP A 78 6.88 -28.14 -22.26
CA ASP A 78 7.86 -27.22 -22.82
C ASP A 78 9.08 -27.96 -23.41
N SER A 79 9.69 -27.33 -24.41
CA SER A 79 10.99 -27.77 -24.93
C SER A 79 12.13 -27.37 -23.99
N ALA A 80 13.32 -27.97 -24.16
CA ALA A 80 14.51 -27.60 -23.38
C ALA A 80 14.86 -26.09 -23.48
N ALA A 81 14.51 -25.43 -24.59
CA ALA A 81 14.69 -23.98 -24.77
C ALA A 81 13.57 -23.14 -24.11
N GLY A 82 12.35 -23.69 -23.98
CA GLY A 82 11.19 -23.00 -23.38
C GLY A 82 11.07 -23.14 -21.86
N SER A 83 11.88 -24.03 -21.26
CA SER A 83 11.98 -24.30 -19.82
C SER A 83 13.20 -23.62 -19.17
N ILE A 84 13.85 -22.68 -19.87
CA ILE A 84 15.15 -22.11 -19.47
C ILE A 84 15.12 -21.35 -18.13
N LEU A 85 13.94 -20.84 -17.74
CA LEU A 85 13.67 -20.14 -16.48
C LEU A 85 13.24 -21.07 -15.33
N HIS A 86 12.95 -22.35 -15.63
CA HIS A 86 12.42 -23.35 -14.69
C HIS A 86 13.36 -24.57 -14.63
N LYS A 87 14.57 -24.36 -14.09
CA LYS A 87 15.62 -25.40 -14.05
C LYS A 87 15.38 -26.37 -12.89
N GLY A 88 14.91 -27.57 -13.19
CA GLY A 88 14.80 -28.68 -12.23
C GLY A 88 13.44 -29.37 -12.16
N GLY A 89 12.42 -28.84 -12.83
CA GLY A 89 11.06 -29.40 -12.88
C GLY A 89 10.54 -29.70 -14.29
N ILE A 90 9.32 -30.26 -14.38
CA ILE A 90 8.60 -30.43 -15.65
C ILE A 90 7.77 -29.17 -15.91
N SER A 91 8.17 -28.41 -16.94
CA SER A 91 7.46 -27.19 -17.37
C SER A 91 6.36 -27.52 -18.40
N LEU A 92 5.17 -26.99 -18.17
CA LEU A 92 3.95 -27.21 -18.96
C LEU A 92 3.26 -25.88 -19.25
N ARG A 93 2.71 -25.73 -20.45
CA ARG A 93 1.96 -24.53 -20.84
C ARG A 93 0.60 -24.87 -21.37
N GLU A 94 -0.36 -24.02 -21.03
CA GLU A 94 -1.70 -24.07 -21.57
C GLU A 94 -1.73 -23.58 -23.01
N VAL A 95 -2.41 -24.31 -23.87
CA VAL A 95 -2.72 -23.97 -25.26
C VAL A 95 -4.02 -23.19 -25.30
N ALA A 96 -3.99 -21.97 -24.74
CA ALA A 96 -5.13 -21.06 -24.66
C ALA A 96 -4.96 -19.83 -25.56
N ALA A 97 -6.08 -19.17 -25.89
CA ALA A 97 -6.06 -17.83 -26.48
C ALA A 97 -5.86 -16.81 -25.34
N GLN A 98 -4.59 -16.62 -24.93
CA GLN A 98 -4.03 -15.60 -24.04
C GLN A 98 -4.98 -14.86 -23.05
N PRO A 99 -4.67 -14.82 -21.74
CA PRO A 99 -3.52 -15.42 -21.05
C PRO A 99 -3.65 -16.94 -20.87
N GLY A 100 -2.54 -17.64 -20.64
CA GLY A 100 -2.51 -19.10 -20.44
C GLY A 100 -1.76 -19.51 -19.17
N LEU A 101 -2.16 -20.60 -18.53
CA LEU A 101 -1.43 -21.14 -17.39
C LEU A 101 -0.06 -21.66 -17.80
N HIS A 102 0.96 -21.30 -17.03
CA HIS A 102 2.29 -21.89 -17.07
C HIS A 102 2.57 -22.56 -15.74
N LEU A 103 2.76 -23.88 -15.79
CA LEU A 103 3.00 -24.72 -14.63
C LEU A 103 4.44 -25.24 -14.65
N GLU A 104 5.07 -25.20 -13.49
CA GLU A 104 6.31 -25.93 -13.22
C GLU A 104 6.01 -27.00 -12.17
N LEU A 105 6.19 -28.27 -12.52
CA LEU A 105 6.04 -29.39 -11.60
C LEU A 105 7.40 -29.74 -11.00
N GLY A 106 7.54 -29.51 -9.70
CA GLY A 106 8.71 -29.89 -8.91
C GLY A 106 8.70 -31.36 -8.51
N ALA A 107 9.81 -31.81 -7.90
CA ALA A 107 10.01 -33.20 -7.50
C ALA A 107 9.20 -33.63 -6.25
N ASP A 108 8.72 -32.68 -5.44
CA ASP A 108 8.16 -32.94 -4.09
C ASP A 108 6.64 -32.67 -3.99
N ASP A 109 5.87 -33.07 -5.01
CA ASP A 109 4.44 -32.74 -5.16
C ASP A 109 4.10 -31.24 -5.17
N ARG A 110 5.11 -30.38 -5.15
CA ARG A 110 4.98 -28.93 -5.27
C ARG A 110 4.93 -28.56 -6.75
N ILE A 111 4.04 -27.64 -7.07
CA ILE A 111 3.94 -27.02 -8.39
C ILE A 111 3.98 -25.51 -8.23
N TYR A 112 4.57 -24.81 -9.19
CA TYR A 112 4.42 -23.38 -9.33
C TYR A 112 3.48 -23.12 -10.50
N VAL A 113 2.51 -22.22 -10.34
CA VAL A 113 1.54 -21.89 -11.39
C VAL A 113 1.46 -20.38 -11.52
N HIS A 114 1.65 -19.88 -12.74
CA HIS A 114 1.47 -18.47 -13.07
C HIS A 114 0.70 -18.30 -14.38
N LEU A 115 0.33 -17.06 -14.70
CA LEU A 115 -0.32 -16.71 -15.97
C LEU A 115 0.69 -16.06 -16.92
N ASP A 116 0.90 -16.66 -18.08
CA ASP A 116 1.52 -15.99 -19.22
C ASP A 116 0.53 -15.00 -19.82
N ALA A 117 0.80 -13.70 -19.75
CA ALA A 117 0.00 -12.70 -20.44
C ALA A 117 0.00 -12.95 -21.96
N HIS A 118 1.15 -13.39 -22.51
CA HIS A 118 1.31 -13.76 -23.91
C HIS A 118 1.87 -15.18 -24.04
N SER A 119 1.00 -16.19 -24.13
CA SER A 119 1.47 -17.57 -24.38
C SER A 119 2.22 -17.68 -25.71
N PRO A 120 3.44 -18.26 -25.72
CA PRO A 120 4.26 -18.44 -26.93
C PRO A 120 3.83 -19.65 -27.78
N VAL A 121 2.80 -20.38 -27.34
CA VAL A 121 2.39 -21.67 -27.89
C VAL A 121 1.25 -21.51 -28.92
N GLY A 122 1.40 -22.17 -30.07
CA GLY A 122 0.40 -22.23 -31.15
C GLY A 122 -0.29 -23.58 -31.31
N GLY A 123 0.02 -24.55 -30.46
CA GLY A 123 -0.57 -25.87 -30.47
C GLY A 123 0.30 -26.95 -29.83
N ILE A 124 -0.20 -28.18 -29.85
CA ILE A 124 0.47 -29.37 -29.33
C ILE A 124 1.00 -30.20 -30.49
N LYS A 125 2.25 -30.68 -30.41
CA LYS A 125 2.80 -31.66 -31.36
C LYS A 125 2.30 -33.08 -31.05
N ALA A 126 2.49 -34.00 -31.98
CA ALA A 126 2.05 -35.40 -31.82
C ALA A 126 2.69 -36.12 -30.60
N ASP A 127 3.84 -35.65 -30.15
CA ASP A 127 4.58 -36.17 -28.99
C ASP A 127 4.20 -35.50 -27.65
N GLY A 128 3.19 -34.62 -27.65
CA GLY A 128 2.74 -33.89 -26.46
C GLY A 128 3.59 -32.66 -26.11
N THR A 129 4.62 -32.34 -26.89
CA THR A 129 5.44 -31.14 -26.67
C THR A 129 4.82 -29.89 -27.31
N CYS A 130 5.17 -28.72 -26.78
CA CYS A 130 4.65 -27.45 -27.29
C CYS A 130 5.16 -27.13 -28.70
N ARG A 131 4.25 -26.69 -29.57
CA ARG A 131 4.57 -26.09 -30.87
C ARG A 131 4.56 -24.57 -30.73
N TYR A 132 5.75 -23.98 -30.64
CA TYR A 132 5.91 -22.53 -30.55
C TYR A 132 5.69 -21.86 -31.90
N GLU A 133 5.07 -20.68 -31.88
CA GLU A 133 4.93 -19.79 -33.03
C GLU A 133 5.91 -18.63 -32.89
N ARG A 134 6.73 -18.37 -33.92
CA ARG A 134 7.79 -17.34 -33.85
C ARG A 134 7.24 -15.96 -33.48
N ALA A 135 6.08 -15.56 -34.00
CA ALA A 135 5.47 -14.27 -33.68
C ALA A 135 5.04 -14.16 -32.21
N LYS A 136 4.43 -15.23 -31.65
CA LYS A 136 3.99 -15.27 -30.25
C LYS A 136 5.16 -15.39 -29.28
N ALA A 137 6.18 -16.18 -29.62
CA ALA A 137 7.39 -16.33 -28.82
C ALA A 137 8.15 -15.01 -28.68
N THR A 138 8.23 -14.21 -29.76
CA THR A 138 8.85 -12.88 -29.71
C THR A 138 8.08 -11.92 -28.82
N GLU A 139 6.74 -11.93 -28.85
CA GLU A 139 5.92 -11.08 -27.97
C GLU A 139 6.03 -11.50 -26.50
N HIS A 140 5.97 -12.80 -26.21
CA HIS A 140 6.20 -13.38 -24.88
C HIS A 140 7.57 -12.96 -24.31
N ILE A 141 8.64 -13.08 -25.10
CA ILE A 141 9.99 -12.68 -24.67
C ILE A 141 10.06 -11.17 -24.40
N ARG A 142 9.42 -10.35 -25.26
CA ARG A 142 9.46 -8.88 -25.16
C ARG A 142 8.62 -8.31 -24.03
N ARG A 143 7.44 -8.89 -23.77
CA ARG A 143 6.42 -8.33 -22.87
C ARG A 143 6.29 -9.05 -21.55
N ASP A 144 6.64 -10.33 -21.50
CA ASP A 144 6.53 -11.12 -20.28
C ASP A 144 7.94 -11.32 -19.71
N VAL A 145 8.87 -11.87 -20.49
CA VAL A 145 10.22 -12.18 -19.98
C VAL A 145 11.08 -10.93 -19.74
N LEU A 146 11.18 -9.99 -20.69
CA LEU A 146 12.01 -8.78 -20.57
C LEU A 146 11.39 -7.68 -19.68
N HIS A 147 10.05 -7.64 -19.58
CA HIS A 147 9.32 -6.64 -18.78
C HIS A 147 9.32 -6.99 -17.28
N ALA A 148 9.37 -8.29 -16.94
CA ALA A 148 9.61 -8.76 -15.58
C ALA A 148 10.94 -8.28 -14.98
N PHE A 149 11.90 -7.88 -15.83
CA PHE A 149 13.17 -7.28 -15.42
C PHE A 149 13.17 -5.74 -15.36
N THR A 150 12.10 -5.03 -15.77
CA THR A 150 12.17 -3.57 -15.93
C THR A 150 11.07 -2.67 -15.35
N VAL A 151 9.78 -3.02 -15.20
CA VAL A 151 8.77 -2.13 -14.54
C VAL A 151 7.53 -2.90 -14.00
N SER A 152 6.97 -2.45 -12.86
CA SER A 152 5.68 -2.88 -12.27
C SER A 152 4.46 -2.71 -13.19
N LEU A 153 3.71 -3.79 -13.41
CA LEU A 153 2.41 -3.77 -14.09
C LEU A 153 1.32 -3.14 -13.20
N ARG A 154 0.48 -2.27 -13.79
CA ARG A 154 -0.73 -1.73 -13.14
C ARG A 154 -1.81 -2.81 -13.03
N VAL A 155 -2.32 -2.99 -11.81
CA VAL A 155 -3.34 -3.99 -11.38
C VAL A 155 -4.65 -3.95 -12.21
N GLY A 156 -4.95 -2.84 -12.89
CA GLY A 156 -6.17 -2.67 -13.69
C GLY A 156 -6.25 -3.52 -14.97
N ASP A 157 -5.11 -3.97 -15.53
CA ASP A 157 -5.09 -4.63 -16.84
C ASP A 157 -5.32 -6.17 -16.77
N LEU A 158 -5.17 -6.80 -15.60
CA LEU A 158 -5.37 -8.25 -15.41
C LEU A 158 -6.84 -8.65 -15.28
N ALA A 159 -7.67 -7.80 -14.66
CA ALA A 159 -9.10 -8.07 -14.46
C ALA A 159 -9.92 -7.97 -15.77
N GLY A 160 -9.36 -7.35 -16.82
CA GLY A 160 -10.09 -7.04 -18.06
C GLY A 160 -9.81 -7.96 -19.26
N ARG A 161 -8.93 -8.97 -19.17
CA ARG A 161 -8.41 -9.66 -20.39
C ARG A 161 -8.51 -11.18 -20.44
N VAL A 162 -9.16 -11.85 -19.49
CA VAL A 162 -9.37 -13.31 -19.57
C VAL A 162 -10.72 -13.61 -20.23
N SER A 163 -10.76 -13.69 -21.56
CA SER A 163 -11.94 -14.20 -22.26
C SER A 163 -11.78 -15.70 -22.47
N ALA A 164 -12.62 -16.50 -21.79
CA ALA A 164 -12.73 -17.93 -22.10
C ALA A 164 -13.03 -18.11 -23.59
N SER A 165 -12.29 -19.00 -24.26
CA SER A 165 -12.50 -19.24 -25.68
C SER A 165 -13.92 -19.76 -25.90
N GLY A 166 -14.58 -19.37 -26.98
CA GLY A 166 -15.95 -19.84 -27.30
C GLY A 166 -16.06 -21.37 -27.35
N LYS A 167 -14.94 -22.09 -27.54
CA LYS A 167 -14.88 -23.55 -27.49
C LYS A 167 -14.96 -24.11 -26.07
N GLU A 168 -14.25 -23.50 -25.11
CA GLU A 168 -14.30 -23.91 -23.69
C GLU A 168 -15.68 -23.68 -23.10
N LEU A 169 -16.28 -22.52 -23.39
CA LEU A 169 -17.65 -22.23 -22.95
C LEU A 169 -18.65 -23.24 -23.54
N ALA A 170 -18.56 -23.52 -24.84
CA ALA A 170 -19.45 -24.49 -25.49
C ALA A 170 -19.31 -25.91 -24.90
N ALA A 171 -18.08 -26.33 -24.60
CA ALA A 171 -17.81 -27.61 -23.94
C ALA A 171 -18.40 -27.66 -22.53
N ALA A 172 -18.21 -26.60 -21.74
CA ALA A 172 -18.77 -26.48 -20.39
C ALA A 172 -20.32 -26.44 -20.40
N GLU A 173 -20.93 -25.73 -21.36
CA GLU A 173 -22.38 -25.73 -21.55
C GLU A 173 -22.90 -27.13 -21.91
N GLN A 174 -22.18 -27.88 -22.75
CA GLN A 174 -22.55 -29.24 -23.09
C GLN A 174 -22.41 -30.20 -21.90
N ALA A 175 -21.35 -30.06 -21.11
CA ALA A 175 -21.14 -30.83 -19.89
C ALA A 175 -22.26 -30.56 -18.87
N TRP A 176 -22.58 -29.28 -18.63
CA TRP A 176 -23.68 -28.89 -17.75
C TRP A 176 -25.04 -29.43 -18.22
N ARG A 177 -25.34 -29.37 -19.51
CA ARG A 177 -26.60 -29.92 -20.06
C ARG A 177 -26.78 -31.41 -19.79
N LYS A 178 -25.69 -32.19 -19.77
CA LYS A 178 -25.72 -33.63 -19.46
C LYS A 178 -25.81 -33.89 -17.97
N ALA A 179 -25.21 -33.01 -17.18
CA ALA A 179 -25.06 -33.16 -15.73
C ALA A 179 -26.30 -32.70 -14.94
N ARG A 180 -26.93 -31.58 -15.32
CA ARG A 180 -27.90 -30.84 -14.49
C ARG A 180 -29.13 -31.62 -14.02
N ASP A 181 -29.50 -32.68 -14.73
CA ASP A 181 -30.67 -33.51 -14.42
C ASP A 181 -30.27 -34.79 -13.63
N SER A 182 -28.97 -34.93 -13.30
CA SER A 182 -28.45 -36.03 -12.47
C SER A 182 -28.77 -35.81 -10.99
N ALA A 183 -29.05 -36.89 -10.28
CA ALA A 183 -29.18 -36.89 -8.81
C ALA A 183 -27.84 -37.04 -8.08
N ASP A 184 -26.75 -37.30 -8.81
CA ASP A 184 -25.41 -37.48 -8.26
C ASP A 184 -24.71 -36.12 -8.05
N PRO A 185 -24.40 -35.73 -6.79
CA PRO A 185 -23.69 -34.49 -6.48
C PRO A 185 -22.37 -34.33 -7.22
N GLU A 186 -21.59 -35.41 -7.41
CA GLU A 186 -20.30 -35.41 -8.10
C GLU A 186 -20.47 -35.00 -9.57
N ALA A 187 -21.48 -35.60 -10.22
CA ALA A 187 -21.79 -35.33 -11.61
C ALA A 187 -22.27 -33.89 -11.86
N VAL A 188 -22.91 -33.25 -10.88
CA VAL A 188 -23.54 -31.92 -11.03
C VAL A 188 -22.60 -30.79 -10.61
N ALA A 189 -21.93 -30.92 -9.46
CA ALA A 189 -21.26 -29.81 -8.81
C ALA A 189 -20.06 -29.28 -9.62
N GLY A 190 -19.16 -30.16 -10.09
CA GLY A 190 -18.01 -29.77 -10.91
C GLY A 190 -18.43 -29.00 -12.18
N PRO A 191 -19.30 -29.57 -13.05
CA PRO A 191 -19.78 -28.87 -14.25
C PRO A 191 -20.50 -27.55 -13.96
N ALA A 192 -21.28 -27.46 -12.88
CA ALA A 192 -21.95 -26.23 -12.48
C ALA A 192 -20.94 -25.12 -12.16
N VAL A 193 -19.97 -25.38 -11.29
CA VAL A 193 -18.99 -24.36 -10.89
C VAL A 193 -18.06 -24.00 -12.06
N THR A 194 -17.65 -24.97 -12.87
CA THR A 194 -16.83 -24.72 -14.08
C THR A 194 -17.55 -23.81 -15.06
N LEU A 195 -18.81 -24.10 -15.40
CA LEU A 195 -19.58 -23.22 -16.28
C LEU A 195 -19.84 -21.86 -15.62
N GLY A 196 -20.06 -21.82 -14.31
CA GLY A 196 -20.23 -20.60 -13.54
C GLY A 196 -19.03 -19.66 -13.66
N ALA A 197 -17.82 -20.18 -13.45
CA ALA A 197 -16.57 -19.41 -13.55
C ALA A 197 -16.33 -18.87 -14.97
N LEU A 198 -16.59 -19.67 -16.01
CA LEU A 198 -16.43 -19.21 -17.39
C LEU A 198 -17.46 -18.13 -17.77
N LEU A 199 -18.69 -18.23 -17.27
CA LEU A 199 -19.72 -17.23 -17.48
C LEU A 199 -19.43 -15.93 -16.73
N GLU A 200 -18.87 -16.02 -15.52
CA GLU A 200 -18.42 -14.84 -14.76
C GLU A 200 -17.36 -14.06 -15.55
N GLN A 201 -16.35 -14.74 -16.10
CA GLN A 201 -15.31 -14.15 -16.93
C GLN A 201 -15.87 -13.43 -18.18
N GLN A 202 -16.98 -13.94 -18.72
CA GLN A 202 -17.67 -13.32 -19.86
C GLN A 202 -18.68 -12.23 -19.46
N GLY A 203 -18.71 -11.84 -18.18
CA GLY A 203 -19.63 -10.82 -17.65
C GLY A 203 -21.07 -11.30 -17.49
N HIS A 204 -21.33 -12.60 -17.63
CA HIS A 204 -22.66 -13.21 -17.45
C HIS A 204 -22.96 -13.53 -15.97
N ALA A 205 -22.78 -12.54 -15.09
CA ALA A 205 -22.86 -12.68 -13.63
C ALA A 205 -24.14 -13.35 -13.13
N ALA A 206 -25.32 -13.01 -13.68
CA ALA A 206 -26.59 -13.59 -13.25
C ALA A 206 -26.72 -15.09 -13.57
N ARG A 207 -26.07 -15.57 -14.64
CA ARG A 207 -26.04 -17.01 -14.97
C ARG A 207 -25.02 -17.73 -14.09
N ALA A 208 -23.85 -17.12 -13.87
CA ALA A 208 -22.82 -17.65 -12.96
C ALA A 208 -23.35 -17.82 -11.53
N GLN A 209 -24.04 -16.81 -11.01
CA GLN A 209 -24.66 -16.82 -9.69
C GLN A 209 -25.61 -18.01 -9.50
N ARG A 210 -26.45 -18.32 -10.50
CA ARG A 210 -27.34 -19.49 -10.43
C ARG A 210 -26.58 -20.80 -10.38
N LEU A 211 -25.57 -20.95 -11.23
CA LEU A 211 -24.75 -22.17 -11.28
C LEU A 211 -23.96 -22.40 -9.99
N TYR A 212 -23.45 -21.34 -9.37
CA TYR A 212 -22.82 -21.47 -8.05
C TYR A 212 -23.81 -21.90 -6.97
N ARG A 213 -25.04 -21.36 -6.98
CA ARG A 213 -26.10 -21.83 -6.07
C ARG A 213 -26.47 -23.29 -6.32
N ASP A 214 -26.59 -23.69 -7.59
CA ASP A 214 -26.87 -25.08 -7.97
C ASP A 214 -25.77 -26.01 -7.44
N ALA A 215 -24.50 -25.62 -7.58
CA ALA A 215 -23.37 -26.37 -7.04
C ALA A 215 -23.38 -26.46 -5.51
N MET A 216 -23.67 -25.36 -4.81
CA MET A 216 -23.81 -25.36 -3.34
C MET A 216 -24.93 -26.28 -2.87
N ALA A 217 -26.06 -26.29 -3.59
CA ALA A 217 -27.24 -27.09 -3.26
C ALA A 217 -27.00 -28.60 -3.36
N THR A 218 -25.98 -29.04 -4.11
CA THR A 218 -25.62 -30.46 -4.18
C THR A 218 -25.03 -30.99 -2.87
N GLY A 219 -24.52 -30.11 -2.00
CA GLY A 219 -23.82 -30.50 -0.77
C GLY A 219 -22.46 -31.15 -1.03
N HIS A 220 -21.90 -31.05 -2.24
CA HIS A 220 -20.61 -31.64 -2.57
C HIS A 220 -19.48 -31.09 -1.68
N PRO A 221 -18.64 -31.95 -1.07
CA PRO A 221 -17.65 -31.54 -0.07
C PRO A 221 -16.58 -30.58 -0.62
N GLU A 222 -16.11 -30.78 -1.85
CA GLU A 222 -15.11 -29.89 -2.49
C GLU A 222 -15.77 -28.74 -3.27
N PHE A 223 -16.64 -29.08 -4.23
CA PHE A 223 -17.22 -28.11 -5.15
C PHE A 223 -18.30 -27.20 -4.54
N GLY A 224 -18.98 -27.60 -3.46
CA GLY A 224 -19.93 -26.74 -2.76
C GLY A 224 -19.26 -25.53 -2.10
N PRO A 225 -18.26 -25.73 -1.22
CA PRO A 225 -17.48 -24.64 -0.61
C PRO A 225 -16.74 -23.77 -1.63
N ALA A 226 -16.20 -24.38 -2.68
CA ALA A 226 -15.62 -23.69 -3.83
C ALA A 226 -16.63 -22.73 -4.51
N ALA A 227 -17.85 -23.22 -4.76
CA ALA A 227 -18.93 -22.44 -5.36
C ALA A 227 -19.37 -21.30 -4.45
N ALA A 228 -19.48 -21.56 -3.14
CA ALA A 228 -19.85 -20.55 -2.16
C ALA A 228 -18.81 -19.42 -2.09
N PHE A 229 -17.53 -19.75 -1.99
CA PHE A 229 -16.47 -18.74 -2.02
C PHE A 229 -16.55 -17.89 -3.30
N SER A 230 -16.69 -18.54 -4.47
CA SER A 230 -16.78 -17.85 -5.77
C SER A 230 -18.03 -16.96 -5.87
N LEU A 231 -19.17 -17.44 -5.36
CA LEU A 231 -20.42 -16.68 -5.29
C LEU A 231 -20.30 -15.45 -4.40
N ALA A 232 -19.67 -15.59 -3.23
CA ALA A 232 -19.48 -14.48 -2.30
C ALA A 232 -18.62 -13.37 -2.92
N GLU A 233 -17.52 -13.71 -3.61
CA GLU A 233 -16.71 -12.72 -4.33
C GLU A 233 -17.49 -12.04 -5.46
N LEU A 234 -18.29 -12.79 -6.22
CA LEU A 234 -19.14 -12.24 -7.27
C LEU A 234 -20.17 -11.25 -6.71
N LEU A 235 -20.78 -11.56 -5.57
CA LEU A 235 -21.74 -10.69 -4.88
C LEU A 235 -21.06 -9.43 -4.34
N GLU A 236 -19.88 -9.57 -3.71
CA GLU A 236 -19.09 -8.44 -3.21
C GLU A 236 -18.73 -7.47 -4.35
N GLY A 237 -18.26 -8.00 -5.49
CA GLY A 237 -17.91 -7.21 -6.67
C GLY A 237 -19.09 -6.45 -7.28
N ARG A 238 -20.33 -6.92 -7.07
CA ARG A 238 -21.56 -6.25 -7.51
C ARG A 238 -22.16 -5.30 -6.47
N GLY A 239 -21.61 -5.29 -5.25
CA GLY A 239 -22.12 -4.49 -4.14
C GLY A 239 -23.25 -5.15 -3.36
N ASP A 240 -23.58 -6.42 -3.63
CA ASP A 240 -24.60 -7.20 -2.92
C ASP A 240 -24.04 -7.73 -1.58
N LEU A 241 -23.64 -6.80 -0.71
CA LEU A 241 -22.75 -7.08 0.43
C LEU A 241 -23.41 -7.93 1.54
N ASP A 242 -24.71 -7.81 1.76
CA ASP A 242 -25.42 -8.63 2.76
C ASP A 242 -25.44 -10.10 2.36
N GLU A 243 -25.76 -10.37 1.09
CA GLU A 243 -25.76 -11.73 0.57
C GLU A 243 -24.33 -12.30 0.51
N ALA A 244 -23.34 -11.48 0.14
CA ALA A 244 -21.93 -11.89 0.15
C ALA A 244 -21.49 -12.38 1.55
N GLU A 245 -21.87 -11.65 2.60
CA GLU A 245 -21.58 -12.04 3.98
C GLU A 245 -22.22 -13.40 4.34
N GLU A 246 -23.49 -13.61 4.01
CA GLU A 246 -24.18 -14.88 4.29
C GLU A 246 -23.50 -16.06 3.59
N VAL A 247 -23.09 -15.87 2.34
CA VAL A 247 -22.42 -16.90 1.53
C VAL A 247 -21.00 -17.15 2.04
N TYR A 248 -20.24 -16.12 2.44
CA TYR A 248 -18.95 -16.32 3.11
C TYR A 248 -19.11 -17.14 4.38
N ARG A 249 -20.08 -16.80 5.25
CA ARG A 249 -20.38 -17.57 6.47
C ARG A 249 -20.80 -19.00 6.16
N TRP A 250 -21.49 -19.24 5.05
CA TRP A 250 -21.80 -20.60 4.61
C TRP A 250 -20.54 -21.40 4.28
N SER A 251 -19.61 -20.81 3.49
CA SER A 251 -18.36 -21.47 3.13
C SER A 251 -17.52 -21.78 4.37
N ILE A 252 -17.49 -20.88 5.36
CA ILE A 252 -16.82 -21.09 6.64
C ILE A 252 -17.43 -22.27 7.40
N ARG A 253 -18.77 -22.33 7.51
CA ARG A 253 -19.48 -23.43 8.20
C ARG A 253 -19.33 -24.79 7.51
N SER A 254 -18.96 -24.82 6.24
CA SER A 254 -18.70 -26.09 5.53
C SER A 254 -17.54 -26.88 6.14
N GLY A 255 -16.63 -26.22 6.86
CA GLY A 255 -15.45 -26.84 7.46
C GLY A 255 -14.36 -27.22 6.46
N HIS A 256 -14.52 -26.91 5.17
CA HIS A 256 -13.49 -27.17 4.17
C HIS A 256 -12.26 -26.31 4.45
N LYS A 257 -11.13 -26.92 4.77
CA LYS A 257 -9.92 -26.22 5.28
C LYS A 257 -9.49 -25.03 4.42
N GLU A 258 -9.36 -25.21 3.11
CA GLU A 258 -8.92 -24.13 2.21
C GLU A 258 -10.02 -23.06 2.05
N PHE A 259 -11.20 -23.44 1.53
CA PHE A 259 -12.27 -22.47 1.25
C PHE A 259 -12.83 -21.78 2.49
N ALA A 260 -12.85 -22.44 3.65
CA ALA A 260 -13.21 -21.77 4.89
C ALA A 260 -12.18 -20.69 5.23
N ALA A 261 -10.87 -20.97 5.12
CA ALA A 261 -9.84 -19.97 5.40
C ALA A 261 -9.92 -18.76 4.47
N TRP A 262 -10.08 -18.99 3.16
CA TRP A 262 -10.25 -17.91 2.18
C TRP A 262 -11.58 -17.16 2.35
N ALA A 263 -12.66 -17.85 2.72
CA ALA A 263 -13.93 -17.21 3.01
C ALA A 263 -13.87 -16.36 4.29
N VAL A 264 -13.14 -16.79 5.32
CA VAL A 264 -12.92 -15.96 6.52
C VAL A 264 -12.15 -14.69 6.18
N SER A 265 -11.11 -14.77 5.35
CA SER A 265 -10.34 -13.57 4.99
C SER A 265 -11.19 -12.59 4.16
N GLY A 266 -12.06 -13.10 3.29
CA GLY A 266 -13.03 -12.28 2.57
C GLY A 266 -14.08 -11.64 3.47
N LEU A 267 -14.63 -12.42 4.41
CA LEU A 267 -15.59 -11.91 5.39
C LEU A 267 -14.98 -10.81 6.27
N ALA A 268 -13.76 -11.00 6.76
CA ALA A 268 -13.08 -10.00 7.57
C ALA A 268 -12.90 -8.67 6.81
N ALA A 269 -12.42 -8.73 5.57
CA ALA A 269 -12.25 -7.54 4.72
C ALA A 269 -13.58 -6.83 4.43
N LEU A 270 -14.66 -7.59 4.22
CA LEU A 270 -16.00 -7.06 4.03
C LEU A 270 -16.50 -6.33 5.29
N LEU A 271 -16.27 -6.91 6.47
CA LEU A 271 -16.65 -6.35 7.76
C LEU A 271 -15.86 -5.08 8.10
N GLU A 272 -14.55 -5.06 7.81
CA GLU A 272 -13.73 -3.83 7.88
C GLU A 272 -14.32 -2.71 7.01
N LYS A 273 -14.64 -3.02 5.74
CA LYS A 273 -15.21 -2.04 4.79
C LYS A 273 -16.56 -1.49 5.25
N ARG A 274 -17.33 -2.29 6.00
CA ARG A 274 -18.61 -1.90 6.60
C ARG A 274 -18.47 -1.13 7.92
N GLY A 275 -17.25 -0.94 8.42
CA GLY A 275 -17.02 -0.35 9.73
C GLY A 275 -17.56 -1.21 10.87
N ASN A 276 -17.51 -2.55 10.72
CA ASN A 276 -17.84 -3.51 11.77
C ASN A 276 -16.56 -4.12 12.38
N PRO A 277 -15.87 -3.39 13.29
CA PRO A 277 -14.62 -3.82 13.90
C PRO A 277 -14.74 -5.13 14.68
N GLU A 278 -15.80 -5.30 15.48
CA GLU A 278 -16.01 -6.51 16.28
C GLU A 278 -16.28 -7.73 15.40
N GLY A 279 -17.05 -7.57 14.32
CA GLY A 279 -17.22 -8.64 13.34
C GLY A 279 -15.90 -9.06 12.67
N ALA A 280 -15.05 -8.09 12.35
CA ALA A 280 -13.72 -8.37 11.80
C ALA A 280 -12.82 -9.10 12.82
N ARG A 281 -12.87 -8.71 14.09
CA ARG A 281 -12.19 -9.41 15.20
C ARG A 281 -12.61 -10.89 15.28
N ASP A 282 -13.91 -11.16 15.25
CA ASP A 282 -14.45 -12.53 15.25
C ASP A 282 -13.97 -13.34 14.04
N ALA A 283 -13.92 -12.70 12.88
CA ALA A 283 -13.39 -13.33 11.67
C ALA A 283 -11.90 -13.67 11.82
N TYR A 284 -11.06 -12.77 12.34
CA TYR A 284 -9.64 -13.09 12.57
C TYR A 284 -9.47 -14.25 13.55
N MET A 285 -10.21 -14.28 14.66
CA MET A 285 -10.18 -15.39 15.62
C MET A 285 -10.59 -16.72 14.95
N THR A 286 -11.60 -16.68 14.07
CA THR A 286 -12.01 -17.85 13.28
C THR A 286 -10.89 -18.30 12.33
N ALA A 287 -10.20 -17.39 11.66
CA ALA A 287 -9.05 -17.71 10.80
C ALA A 287 -7.89 -18.36 11.57
N LEU A 288 -7.65 -17.93 12.82
CA LEU A 288 -6.66 -18.57 13.69
C LEU A 288 -7.07 -19.98 14.10
N ALA A 289 -8.37 -20.20 14.37
CA ALA A 289 -8.89 -21.52 14.71
C ALA A 289 -8.76 -22.53 13.55
N ILE A 290 -8.84 -22.07 12.29
CA ILE A 290 -8.67 -22.92 11.10
C ILE A 290 -7.22 -23.41 10.94
N GLN A 291 -6.23 -22.69 11.48
CA GLN A 291 -4.80 -23.01 11.39
C GLN A 291 -4.33 -23.22 9.94
N HIS A 292 -4.80 -22.37 9.03
CA HIS A 292 -4.37 -22.37 7.64
C HIS A 292 -3.02 -21.66 7.51
N PRO A 293 -2.00 -22.28 6.88
CA PRO A 293 -0.63 -21.77 6.86
C PRO A 293 -0.51 -20.36 6.26
N GLU A 294 -1.32 -20.02 5.25
CA GLU A 294 -1.28 -18.70 4.58
C GLU A 294 -2.18 -17.65 5.24
N ILE A 295 -3.26 -18.07 5.91
CA ILE A 295 -4.30 -17.14 6.39
C ILE A 295 -4.17 -16.88 7.89
N SER A 296 -3.76 -17.87 8.69
CA SER A 296 -3.60 -17.68 10.13
C SER A 296 -2.51 -16.65 10.48
N PRO A 297 -1.33 -16.61 9.84
CA PRO A 297 -0.34 -15.57 10.13
C PRO A 297 -0.82 -14.15 9.79
N TRP A 298 -1.54 -14.00 8.67
CA TRP A 298 -2.21 -12.76 8.31
C TRP A 298 -3.23 -12.33 9.38
N ALA A 299 -4.11 -13.25 9.79
CA ALA A 299 -5.13 -12.98 10.80
C ALA A 299 -4.51 -12.63 12.16
N ALA A 300 -3.38 -13.25 12.51
CA ALA A 300 -2.63 -12.95 13.72
C ALA A 300 -2.06 -11.51 13.70
N VAL A 301 -1.50 -11.05 12.59
CA VAL A 301 -1.05 -9.65 12.43
C VAL A 301 -2.24 -8.68 12.56
N LYS A 302 -3.35 -8.98 11.88
CA LYS A 302 -4.55 -8.12 11.91
C LYS A 302 -5.19 -8.05 13.28
N LEU A 303 -5.34 -9.18 13.95
CA LEU A 303 -5.82 -9.25 15.32
C LEU A 303 -4.88 -8.51 16.28
N GLY A 304 -3.57 -8.64 16.10
CA GLY A 304 -2.57 -7.88 16.85
C GLY A 304 -2.80 -6.39 16.76
N GLY A 305 -2.94 -5.85 15.54
CA GLY A 305 -3.20 -4.42 15.31
C GLY A 305 -4.52 -3.96 15.94
N PHE A 306 -5.58 -4.74 15.72
CA PHE A 306 -6.89 -4.48 16.32
C PHE A 306 -6.84 -4.39 17.85
N LEU A 307 -6.13 -5.31 18.50
CA LEU A 307 -6.01 -5.34 19.95
C LEU A 307 -5.15 -4.20 20.49
N VAL A 308 -4.16 -3.71 19.73
CA VAL A 308 -3.42 -2.48 20.08
C VAL A 308 -4.36 -1.27 20.09
N ASP A 309 -5.23 -1.14 19.08
CA ASP A 309 -6.17 -0.02 19.00
C ASP A 309 -7.21 -0.03 20.15
N GLN A 310 -7.49 -1.21 20.72
CA GLN A 310 -8.35 -1.38 21.90
C GLN A 310 -7.60 -1.36 23.24
N ASP A 311 -6.29 -1.08 23.25
CA ASP A 311 -5.41 -1.14 24.42
C ASP A 311 -5.35 -2.53 25.11
N GLU A 312 -5.69 -3.60 24.38
CA GLU A 312 -5.59 -5.00 24.81
C GLU A 312 -4.18 -5.58 24.58
N ILE A 313 -3.17 -4.94 25.18
CA ILE A 313 -1.74 -5.16 24.90
C ILE A 313 -1.28 -6.62 25.03
N ALA A 314 -1.72 -7.34 26.06
CA ALA A 314 -1.31 -8.73 26.27
C ALA A 314 -1.83 -9.66 25.16
N GLY A 315 -3.05 -9.41 24.68
CA GLY A 315 -3.64 -10.14 23.56
C GLY A 315 -2.93 -9.81 22.25
N ALA A 316 -2.61 -8.53 22.02
CA ALA A 316 -1.86 -8.10 20.85
C ALA A 316 -0.49 -8.78 20.77
N GLU A 317 0.24 -8.81 21.89
CA GLU A 317 1.56 -9.45 21.99
C GLU A 317 1.50 -10.95 21.67
N ALA A 318 0.47 -11.65 22.17
CA ALA A 318 0.26 -13.07 21.87
C ALA A 318 -0.02 -13.30 20.38
N ALA A 319 -0.84 -12.46 19.76
CA ALA A 319 -1.17 -12.54 18.34
C ALA A 319 0.07 -12.30 17.46
N TYR A 320 0.85 -11.24 17.72
CA TYR A 320 2.08 -10.99 16.96
C TYR A 320 3.10 -12.11 17.14
N LYS A 321 3.30 -12.62 18.36
CA LYS A 321 4.19 -13.76 18.60
C LYS A 321 3.79 -15.00 17.80
N LEU A 322 2.49 -15.25 17.66
CA LEU A 322 1.98 -16.34 16.82
C LEU A 322 2.36 -16.16 15.35
N ALA A 323 2.20 -14.95 14.79
CA ALA A 323 2.59 -14.65 13.41
C ALA A 323 4.12 -14.72 13.20
N ILE A 324 4.92 -14.25 14.16
CA ILE A 324 6.39 -14.36 14.10
C ILE A 324 6.82 -15.83 14.15
N ALA A 325 6.23 -16.62 15.05
CA ALA A 325 6.56 -18.04 15.21
C ALA A 325 6.17 -18.90 14.00
N SER A 326 5.22 -18.44 13.17
CA SER A 326 4.87 -19.14 11.94
C SER A 326 5.96 -19.03 10.87
N ALA A 327 6.94 -18.12 11.04
CA ALA A 327 7.97 -17.81 10.06
C ALA A 327 7.42 -17.57 8.64
N HIS A 328 6.18 -17.06 8.54
CA HIS A 328 5.57 -16.81 7.26
C HIS A 328 6.31 -15.68 6.56
N PRO A 329 6.77 -15.86 5.32
CA PRO A 329 7.70 -14.93 4.70
C PRO A 329 7.10 -13.52 4.51
N GLU A 330 5.81 -13.40 4.16
CA GLU A 330 5.12 -12.10 4.14
C GLU A 330 4.80 -11.58 5.55
N PHE A 331 4.12 -12.35 6.41
CA PHE A 331 3.49 -11.80 7.61
C PHE A 331 4.36 -11.76 8.87
N ALA A 332 5.36 -12.64 9.01
CA ALA A 332 6.25 -12.62 10.16
C ALA A 332 7.10 -11.33 10.26
N PRO A 333 7.68 -10.79 9.16
CA PRO A 333 8.36 -9.49 9.19
C PRO A 333 7.46 -8.35 9.64
N TRP A 334 6.22 -8.32 9.14
CA TRP A 334 5.23 -7.31 9.54
C TRP A 334 4.82 -7.44 11.00
N ALA A 335 4.62 -8.66 11.49
CA ALA A 335 4.34 -8.91 12.91
C ALA A 335 5.47 -8.41 13.81
N ALA A 336 6.73 -8.64 13.42
CA ALA A 336 7.90 -8.17 14.15
C ALA A 336 7.98 -6.63 14.18
N LEU A 337 7.72 -5.98 13.05
CA LEU A 337 7.64 -4.52 12.96
C LEU A 337 6.51 -3.96 13.82
N ASP A 338 5.28 -4.45 13.64
CA ASP A 338 4.09 -3.93 14.32
C ASP A 338 4.17 -4.17 15.85
N MET A 339 4.70 -5.33 16.28
CA MET A 339 5.01 -5.59 17.68
C MET A 339 6.08 -4.64 18.22
N ALA A 340 7.14 -4.37 17.47
CA ALA A 340 8.18 -3.42 17.88
C ALA A 340 7.63 -2.00 18.06
N SER A 341 6.79 -1.53 17.14
CA SER A 341 6.10 -0.24 17.24
C SER A 341 5.16 -0.16 18.44
N MET A 342 4.46 -1.27 18.77
CA MET A 342 3.69 -1.35 20.01
C MET A 342 4.60 -1.23 21.25
N GLN A 343 5.73 -1.94 21.29
CA GLN A 343 6.67 -1.85 22.42
C GLN A 343 7.27 -0.44 22.56
N GLU A 344 7.52 0.26 21.45
CA GLU A 344 7.97 1.65 21.45
C GLU A 344 6.93 2.58 22.07
N LYS A 345 5.66 2.47 21.67
CA LYS A 345 4.54 3.24 22.26
C LYS A 345 4.42 3.00 23.78
N LEU A 346 4.76 1.80 24.25
CA LEU A 346 4.79 1.45 25.68
C LEU A 346 6.08 1.91 26.41
N GLY A 347 7.01 2.57 25.72
CA GLY A 347 8.28 3.02 26.29
C GLY A 347 9.33 1.92 26.48
N ARG A 348 9.08 0.69 26.00
CA ARG A 348 10.00 -0.46 26.09
C ARG A 348 11.00 -0.43 24.94
N ARG A 349 11.89 0.58 24.97
CA ARG A 349 12.80 0.93 23.86
C ARG A 349 13.72 -0.22 23.44
N ASP A 350 14.28 -0.98 24.38
CA ASP A 350 15.18 -2.09 24.07
C ASP A 350 14.48 -3.22 23.30
N ASP A 351 13.24 -3.52 23.68
CA ASP A 351 12.45 -4.56 23.04
C ASP A 351 11.95 -4.11 21.67
N ALA A 352 11.58 -2.84 21.52
CA ALA A 352 11.30 -2.23 20.23
C ALA A 352 12.53 -2.32 19.29
N ALA A 353 13.72 -1.92 19.75
CA ALA A 353 14.94 -1.99 18.96
C ALA A 353 15.30 -3.42 18.56
N LYS A 354 15.09 -4.42 19.44
CA LYS A 354 15.25 -5.84 19.08
C LYS A 354 14.26 -6.28 18.01
N GLY A 355 12.99 -5.90 18.15
CA GLY A 355 11.94 -6.25 17.18
C GLY A 355 12.16 -5.63 15.81
N TYR A 356 12.56 -4.35 15.75
CA TYR A 356 12.92 -3.71 14.48
C TYR A 356 14.11 -4.39 13.81
N ARG A 357 15.17 -4.72 14.56
CA ARG A 357 16.31 -5.49 14.01
C ARG A 357 15.89 -6.87 13.52
N ALA A 358 14.98 -7.55 14.21
CA ALA A 358 14.44 -8.83 13.79
C ALA A 358 13.66 -8.71 12.47
N ALA A 359 12.84 -7.67 12.30
CA ALA A 359 12.15 -7.39 11.04
C ALA A 359 13.15 -7.09 9.91
N ILE A 360 14.16 -6.25 10.15
CA ILE A 360 15.21 -5.91 9.17
C ILE A 360 15.96 -7.17 8.69
N ALA A 361 16.30 -8.07 9.62
CA ALA A 361 17.03 -9.31 9.34
C ALA A 361 16.28 -10.31 8.45
N THR A 362 14.97 -10.11 8.23
CA THR A 362 14.21 -10.92 7.27
C THR A 362 14.43 -10.50 5.82
N GLU A 363 15.04 -9.33 5.59
CA GLU A 363 15.24 -8.75 4.25
C GLU A 363 13.95 -8.60 3.43
N HIS A 364 12.80 -8.52 4.10
CA HIS A 364 11.51 -8.39 3.45
C HIS A 364 11.42 -7.06 2.68
N PRO A 365 11.03 -7.07 1.39
CA PRO A 365 11.11 -5.91 0.49
C PRO A 365 10.40 -4.65 1.02
N ASP A 366 9.26 -4.82 1.70
CA ASP A 366 8.49 -3.68 2.19
C ASP A 366 8.64 -3.44 3.70
N ALA A 367 8.61 -4.49 4.55
CA ALA A 367 8.77 -4.34 6.00
C ALA A 367 10.17 -3.87 6.43
N THR A 368 11.25 -4.32 5.79
CA THR A 368 12.63 -3.97 6.20
C THR A 368 12.90 -2.46 6.15
N PRO A 369 12.59 -1.74 5.05
CA PRO A 369 12.76 -0.28 4.98
C PRO A 369 12.00 0.47 6.08
N TRP A 370 10.77 0.08 6.37
CA TRP A 370 9.96 0.72 7.42
C TRP A 370 10.50 0.42 8.82
N ALA A 371 10.92 -0.82 9.08
CA ALA A 371 11.56 -1.18 10.35
C ALA A 371 12.89 -0.44 10.54
N GLY A 372 13.67 -0.28 9.46
CA GLY A 372 14.91 0.51 9.46
C GLY A 372 14.66 1.97 9.80
N LEU A 373 13.62 2.58 9.20
CA LEU A 373 13.27 3.98 9.46
C LEU A 373 12.80 4.19 10.91
N LYS A 374 12.00 3.27 11.45
CA LYS A 374 11.58 3.31 12.86
C LYS A 374 12.74 3.07 13.83
N LEU A 375 13.65 2.15 13.51
CA LEU A 375 14.85 1.92 14.30
C LEU A 375 15.74 3.17 14.31
N ALA A 376 15.95 3.82 13.17
CA ALA A 376 16.74 5.03 13.05
C ALA A 376 16.16 6.16 13.90
N ALA A 377 14.84 6.41 13.81
CA ALA A 377 14.15 7.40 14.63
C ALA A 377 14.22 7.08 16.14
N LEU A 378 14.13 5.80 16.52
CA LEU A 378 14.27 5.38 17.91
C LEU A 378 15.69 5.63 18.46
N LEU A 379 16.73 5.40 17.64
CA LEU A 379 18.13 5.67 18.01
C LEU A 379 18.41 7.17 18.09
N GLU A 380 17.83 7.95 17.18
CA GLU A 380 17.87 9.42 17.19
C GLU A 380 17.29 9.97 18.49
N ALA A 381 16.10 9.49 18.89
CA ALA A 381 15.46 9.88 20.15
C ALA A 381 16.25 9.46 21.41
N GLN A 382 17.19 8.52 21.29
CA GLN A 382 18.12 8.12 22.35
C GLN A 382 19.41 8.96 22.37
N GLY A 383 19.62 9.82 21.37
CA GLY A 383 20.83 10.61 21.21
C GLY A 383 22.00 9.82 20.60
N ASP A 384 21.80 8.61 20.09
CA ASP A 384 22.82 7.85 19.38
C ASP A 384 22.83 8.25 17.89
N THR A 385 23.33 9.45 17.62
CA THR A 385 23.39 10.05 16.28
C THR A 385 24.11 9.14 15.28
N ALA A 386 25.22 8.51 15.68
CA ALA A 386 26.01 7.68 14.79
C ALA A 386 25.24 6.42 14.37
N ALA A 387 24.58 5.74 15.32
CA ALA A 387 23.77 4.58 14.99
C ALA A 387 22.51 4.95 14.18
N ALA A 388 21.90 6.10 14.47
CA ALA A 388 20.75 6.59 13.72
C ALA A 388 21.09 6.89 12.25
N LEU A 389 22.20 7.60 11.99
CA LEU A 389 22.69 7.88 10.63
C LEU A 389 22.97 6.58 9.87
N SER A 390 23.63 5.59 10.50
CA SER A 390 23.89 4.29 9.90
C SER A 390 22.61 3.52 9.57
N ALA A 391 21.58 3.60 10.43
CA ALA A 391 20.29 2.99 10.19
C ALA A 391 19.54 3.65 9.02
N TYR A 392 19.56 4.99 8.92
CA TYR A 392 19.00 5.71 7.76
C TYR A 392 19.71 5.34 6.46
N GLU A 393 21.05 5.24 6.46
CA GLU A 393 21.85 4.79 5.31
C GLU A 393 21.43 3.39 4.84
N GLY A 394 21.13 2.49 5.78
CA GLY A 394 20.59 1.16 5.46
C GLY A 394 19.26 1.20 4.72
N VAL A 395 18.35 2.10 5.11
CA VAL A 395 17.06 2.30 4.41
C VAL A 395 17.26 2.92 3.04
N ILE A 396 18.18 3.87 2.93
CA ILE A 396 18.53 4.54 1.67
C ILE A 396 19.07 3.55 0.65
N ALA A 397 19.99 2.67 1.08
CA ALA A 397 20.58 1.63 0.23
C ALA A 397 19.55 0.59 -0.26
N PHE A 398 18.39 0.48 0.40
CA PHE A 398 17.32 -0.42 -0.01
C PHE A 398 16.52 0.11 -1.22
N HIS A 399 16.58 1.42 -1.50
CA HIS A 399 15.85 2.06 -2.60
C HIS A 399 14.33 1.77 -2.62
N HIS A 400 13.71 1.72 -1.44
CA HIS A 400 12.26 1.52 -1.31
C HIS A 400 11.51 2.80 -1.72
N PRO A 401 10.59 2.74 -2.69
CA PRO A 401 9.97 3.93 -3.29
C PRO A 401 9.27 4.83 -2.27
N GLU A 402 8.66 4.24 -1.24
CA GLU A 402 7.93 5.01 -0.22
C GLU A 402 8.80 5.38 0.99
N ALA A 403 9.79 4.56 1.36
CA ALA A 403 10.48 4.72 2.64
C ALA A 403 11.81 5.49 2.51
N THR A 404 12.51 5.30 1.38
CA THR A 404 13.77 5.98 1.09
C THR A 404 13.64 7.50 1.02
N PRO A 405 12.59 8.10 0.41
CA PRO A 405 12.42 9.56 0.42
C PRO A 405 12.34 10.14 1.85
N TRP A 406 11.58 9.50 2.74
CA TRP A 406 11.50 9.90 4.15
C TRP A 406 12.81 9.66 4.90
N ALA A 407 13.52 8.57 4.62
CA ALA A 407 14.83 8.32 5.20
C ALA A 407 15.84 9.42 4.82
N TRP A 408 15.82 9.90 3.56
CA TRP A 408 16.66 11.02 3.14
C TRP A 408 16.34 12.33 3.89
N ILE A 409 15.05 12.65 4.08
CA ILE A 409 14.66 13.84 4.84
C ILE A 409 15.16 13.75 6.28
N ARG A 410 14.89 12.62 6.95
CA ARG A 410 15.27 12.43 8.35
C ARG A 410 16.80 12.37 8.54
N TYR A 411 17.51 11.73 7.61
CA TYR A 411 18.97 11.75 7.54
C TYR A 411 19.50 13.19 7.38
N GLY A 412 18.90 13.98 6.49
CA GLY A 412 19.24 15.38 6.29
C GLY A 412 18.96 16.26 7.52
N ASP A 413 17.83 16.05 8.20
CA ASP A 413 17.49 16.79 9.43
C ASP A 413 18.52 16.49 10.53
N LEU A 414 18.87 15.22 10.74
CA LEU A 414 19.86 14.82 11.74
C LEU A 414 21.27 15.33 11.41
N LEU A 415 21.67 15.33 10.14
CA LEU A 415 22.95 15.92 9.70
C LEU A 415 23.00 17.43 9.96
N LYS A 416 21.91 18.14 9.68
CA LYS A 416 21.79 19.58 9.96
C LYS A 416 21.95 19.86 11.45
N GLU A 417 21.27 19.09 12.30
CA GLU A 417 21.36 19.19 13.76
C GLU A 417 22.77 18.85 14.29
N SER A 418 23.46 17.92 13.61
CA SER A 418 24.83 17.51 13.94
C SER A 418 25.90 18.50 13.43
N GLY A 419 25.51 19.62 12.82
CA GLY A 419 26.43 20.63 12.31
C GLY A 419 27.04 20.32 10.94
N GLU A 420 26.39 19.46 10.15
CA GLU A 420 26.82 19.05 8.79
C GLU A 420 25.86 19.54 7.69
N PRO A 421 25.57 20.85 7.57
CA PRO A 421 24.54 21.38 6.67
C PRO A 421 24.83 21.12 5.18
N ALA A 422 26.10 20.97 4.78
CA ALA A 422 26.45 20.63 3.41
C ALA A 422 25.96 19.22 3.02
N ARG A 423 26.16 18.24 3.90
CA ARG A 423 25.65 16.87 3.69
C ARG A 423 24.12 16.82 3.82
N ALA A 424 23.55 17.61 4.73
CA ALA A 424 22.10 17.74 4.83
C ALA A 424 21.47 18.24 3.53
N ARG A 425 22.11 19.24 2.89
CA ARG A 425 21.71 19.77 1.59
C ARG A 425 21.72 18.67 0.51
N GLU A 426 22.77 17.87 0.44
CA GLU A 426 22.85 16.72 -0.50
C GLU A 426 21.74 15.70 -0.25
N ALA A 427 21.43 15.40 1.02
CA ALA A 427 20.37 14.49 1.41
C ALA A 427 18.98 14.99 0.97
N TYR A 428 18.68 16.28 1.17
CA TYR A 428 17.41 16.85 0.71
C TYR A 428 17.32 16.87 -0.83
N GLN A 429 18.41 17.16 -1.53
CA GLN A 429 18.42 17.05 -3.00
C GLN A 429 18.14 15.63 -3.46
N ALA A 430 18.70 14.62 -2.78
CA ALA A 430 18.43 13.23 -3.06
C ALA A 430 16.95 12.87 -2.80
N ALA A 431 16.33 13.38 -1.73
CA ALA A 431 14.90 13.24 -1.48
C ALA A 431 14.04 13.89 -2.58
N VAL A 432 14.35 15.11 -3.01
CA VAL A 432 13.65 15.80 -4.12
C VAL A 432 13.75 14.99 -5.41
N ALA A 433 14.94 14.45 -5.71
CA ALA A 433 15.18 13.65 -6.91
C ALA A 433 14.39 12.33 -6.96
N THR A 434 13.84 11.86 -5.84
CA THR A 434 12.95 10.69 -5.84
C THR A 434 11.61 10.97 -6.51
N GLY A 435 11.18 12.24 -6.57
CA GLY A 435 9.89 12.64 -7.12
C GLY A 435 8.68 12.11 -6.33
N HIS A 436 8.86 11.70 -5.08
CA HIS A 436 7.77 11.24 -4.23
C HIS A 436 6.79 12.37 -3.91
N ASP A 437 5.49 12.14 -4.14
CA ASP A 437 4.44 13.16 -4.08
C ASP A 437 4.43 13.99 -2.78
N ASP A 438 4.60 13.35 -1.61
CA ASP A 438 4.62 14.06 -0.32
C ASP A 438 6.02 14.47 0.15
N ALA A 439 7.00 13.56 0.09
CA ALA A 439 8.34 13.80 0.61
C ALA A 439 9.17 14.77 -0.26
N ALA A 440 9.05 14.74 -1.58
CA ALA A 440 9.86 15.60 -2.44
C ALA A 440 9.55 17.10 -2.25
N PRO A 441 8.28 17.55 -2.17
CA PRO A 441 7.97 18.94 -1.84
C PRO A 441 8.47 19.39 -0.46
N ASP A 442 8.34 18.56 0.58
CA ASP A 442 8.87 18.87 1.92
C ASP A 442 10.40 18.99 1.91
N ALA A 443 11.07 18.04 1.24
CA ALA A 443 12.53 18.10 1.06
C ALA A 443 12.97 19.35 0.28
N ALA A 444 12.19 19.80 -0.70
CA ALA A 444 12.50 21.01 -1.46
C ALA A 444 12.45 22.26 -0.58
N VAL A 445 11.48 22.38 0.31
CA VAL A 445 11.42 23.47 1.31
C VAL A 445 12.66 23.46 2.21
N LYS A 446 13.02 22.29 2.75
CA LYS A 446 14.20 22.12 3.62
C LYS A 446 15.51 22.42 2.89
N PHE A 447 15.64 21.97 1.66
CA PHE A 447 16.77 22.29 0.79
C PHE A 447 16.86 23.79 0.51
N ALA A 448 15.74 24.43 0.17
CA ALA A 448 15.69 25.85 -0.14
C ALA A 448 16.14 26.72 1.05
N GLY A 449 15.72 26.38 2.27
CA GLY A 449 16.17 27.07 3.48
C GLY A 449 17.68 26.97 3.70
N LEU A 450 18.29 25.79 3.49
CA LEU A 450 19.75 25.64 3.57
C LEU A 450 20.49 26.32 2.43
N ALA A 451 19.93 26.33 1.22
CA ALA A 451 20.50 27.02 0.08
C ALA A 451 20.52 28.54 0.30
N ALA A 452 19.42 29.11 0.82
CA ALA A 452 19.34 30.51 1.19
C ALA A 452 20.36 30.88 2.27
N ALA A 453 20.47 30.08 3.34
CA ALA A 453 21.45 30.29 4.40
C ALA A 453 22.92 30.20 3.90
N ALA A 454 23.17 29.44 2.84
CA ALA A 454 24.48 29.36 2.19
C ALA A 454 24.72 30.47 1.15
N GLY A 455 23.77 31.38 0.94
CA GLY A 455 23.83 32.44 -0.08
C GLY A 455 23.58 31.96 -1.52
N ASP A 456 23.14 30.72 -1.71
CA ASP A 456 22.78 30.16 -3.02
C ASP A 456 21.31 30.44 -3.34
N TYR A 457 21.02 31.72 -3.54
CA TYR A 457 19.68 32.22 -3.78
C TYR A 457 19.00 31.67 -5.04
N PRO A 458 19.70 31.45 -6.17
CA PRO A 458 19.09 30.80 -7.34
C PRO A 458 18.56 29.40 -7.01
N ALA A 459 19.36 28.56 -6.34
CA ALA A 459 18.91 27.22 -5.97
C ALA A 459 17.76 27.25 -4.94
N ALA A 460 17.80 28.20 -4.00
CA ALA A 460 16.71 28.39 -3.04
C ALA A 460 15.39 28.77 -3.72
N ARG A 461 15.43 29.71 -4.67
CA ARG A 461 14.26 30.13 -5.45
C ARG A 461 13.67 28.97 -6.25
N ASP A 462 14.51 28.23 -6.99
CA ASP A 462 14.06 27.11 -7.80
C ASP A 462 13.38 26.02 -6.96
N ALA A 463 13.93 25.74 -5.78
CA ALA A 463 13.38 24.73 -4.88
C ALA A 463 12.09 25.17 -4.17
N TYR A 464 11.99 26.42 -3.73
CA TYR A 464 10.71 26.94 -3.24
C TYR A 464 9.65 26.93 -4.35
N GLN A 465 10.00 27.35 -5.56
CA GLN A 465 9.06 27.33 -6.69
C GLN A 465 8.60 25.90 -7.01
N TYR A 466 9.51 24.92 -7.00
CA TYR A 466 9.15 23.51 -7.16
C TYR A 466 8.13 23.04 -6.12
N ALA A 467 8.32 23.40 -4.83
CA ALA A 467 7.38 23.04 -3.78
C ALA A 467 6.02 23.74 -3.93
N ILE A 468 5.99 25.00 -4.38
CA ILE A 468 4.74 25.71 -4.71
C ILE A 468 4.02 25.02 -5.88
N ASP A 469 4.73 24.72 -6.96
CA ASP A 469 4.18 24.11 -8.18
C ASP A 469 3.67 22.69 -7.94
N SER A 470 4.18 21.99 -6.92
CA SER A 470 3.68 20.67 -6.51
C SER A 470 2.23 20.72 -5.99
N ALA A 471 1.75 21.89 -5.55
CA ALA A 471 0.48 22.09 -4.87
C ALA A 471 0.27 21.19 -3.63
N HIS A 472 1.34 20.64 -3.05
CA HIS A 472 1.27 19.89 -1.80
C HIS A 472 0.84 20.83 -0.65
N PRO A 473 -0.28 20.58 0.07
CA PRO A 473 -0.94 21.59 0.91
C PRO A 473 -0.03 22.26 1.94
N GLU A 474 0.78 21.48 2.64
CA GLU A 474 1.68 21.99 3.68
C GLU A 474 2.97 22.59 3.08
N ALA A 475 3.54 21.92 2.08
CA ALA A 475 4.84 22.30 1.53
C ALA A 475 4.73 23.54 0.64
N ALA A 476 3.66 23.67 -0.15
CA ALA A 476 3.42 24.84 -0.99
C ALA A 476 3.21 26.10 -0.13
N ALA A 477 2.47 26.00 0.97
CA ALA A 477 2.29 27.09 1.92
C ALA A 477 3.62 27.53 2.54
N ALA A 478 4.38 26.58 3.10
CA ALA A 478 5.68 26.84 3.69
C ALA A 478 6.69 27.40 2.66
N ALA A 479 6.64 26.91 1.42
CA ALA A 479 7.49 27.38 0.33
C ALA A 479 7.15 28.80 -0.12
N ALA A 480 5.87 29.13 -0.25
CA ALA A 480 5.44 30.49 -0.58
C ALA A 480 5.88 31.48 0.51
N PHE A 481 5.72 31.12 1.78
CA PHE A 481 6.23 31.94 2.89
C PHE A 481 7.76 32.08 2.84
N GLY A 482 8.50 30.98 2.70
CA GLY A 482 9.96 30.99 2.63
C GLY A 482 10.51 31.76 1.42
N LEU A 483 9.86 31.68 0.27
CA LEU A 483 10.19 32.46 -0.92
C LEU A 483 9.88 33.95 -0.72
N GLY A 484 8.77 34.28 -0.05
CA GLY A 484 8.45 35.65 0.35
C GLY A 484 9.56 36.28 1.19
N SER A 485 10.00 35.58 2.24
CA SER A 485 11.10 36.05 3.10
C SER A 485 12.44 36.17 2.37
N LEU A 486 12.76 35.23 1.47
CA LEU A 486 13.96 35.32 0.65
C LEU A 486 13.92 36.53 -0.30
N LEU A 487 12.77 36.80 -0.93
CA LEU A 487 12.61 37.94 -1.84
C LEU A 487 12.68 39.28 -1.09
N GLU A 488 12.18 39.33 0.14
CA GLU A 488 12.31 40.49 1.02
C GLU A 488 13.79 40.78 1.33
N GLU A 489 14.56 39.76 1.71
CA GLU A 489 16.01 39.88 1.96
C GLU A 489 16.79 40.38 0.73
N LEU A 490 16.35 39.97 -0.46
CA LEU A 490 16.95 40.36 -1.74
C LEU A 490 16.49 41.75 -2.24
N GLY A 491 15.62 42.43 -1.49
CA GLY A 491 15.12 43.76 -1.85
C GLY A 491 14.11 43.74 -3.00
N GLU A 492 13.31 42.68 -3.11
CA GLU A 492 12.28 42.50 -4.14
C GLU A 492 10.86 42.54 -3.54
N PRO A 493 10.44 43.65 -2.91
CA PRO A 493 9.29 43.68 -2.01
C PRO A 493 7.96 43.37 -2.72
N LYS A 494 7.79 43.80 -3.97
CA LYS A 494 6.57 43.49 -4.76
C LYS A 494 6.37 41.99 -4.99
N TYR A 495 7.46 41.25 -5.22
CA TYR A 495 7.38 39.81 -5.40
C TYR A 495 7.20 39.10 -4.06
N ALA A 496 7.86 39.60 -3.00
CA ALA A 496 7.66 39.11 -1.64
C ALA A 496 6.19 39.26 -1.18
N ALA A 497 5.57 40.41 -1.41
CA ALA A 497 4.17 40.68 -1.09
C ALA A 497 3.24 39.63 -1.71
N ARG A 498 3.43 39.31 -3.00
CA ARG A 498 2.64 38.30 -3.71
C ARG A 498 2.81 36.91 -3.09
N MET A 499 4.03 36.53 -2.71
CA MET A 499 4.28 35.23 -2.09
C MET A 499 3.70 35.14 -0.67
N TYR A 500 3.77 36.22 0.11
CA TYR A 500 3.10 36.30 1.40
C TYR A 500 1.57 36.27 1.26
N GLU A 501 0.98 36.93 0.26
CA GLU A 501 -0.45 36.82 -0.04
C GLU A 501 -0.85 35.39 -0.41
N GLU A 502 -0.06 34.72 -1.25
CA GLU A 502 -0.27 33.32 -1.63
C GLU A 502 -0.23 32.41 -0.41
N ALA A 503 0.80 32.52 0.43
CA ALA A 503 0.90 31.79 1.69
C ALA A 503 -0.26 32.10 2.66
N ALA A 504 -0.67 33.36 2.77
CA ALA A 504 -1.78 33.80 3.62
C ALA A 504 -3.17 33.39 3.10
N SER A 505 -3.26 32.99 1.83
CA SER A 505 -4.48 32.46 1.22
C SER A 505 -4.63 30.95 1.42
N THR A 506 -3.59 30.29 1.94
CA THR A 506 -3.63 28.88 2.31
C THR A 506 -4.51 28.70 3.55
N GLY A 507 -5.01 27.48 3.78
CA GLY A 507 -5.68 27.11 5.02
C GLY A 507 -4.71 26.62 6.11
N ASN A 508 -3.42 26.99 6.02
CA ASN A 508 -2.38 26.48 6.91
C ASN A 508 -2.26 27.35 8.16
N ASP A 509 -2.77 26.85 9.29
CA ASP A 509 -2.85 27.59 10.55
C ASP A 509 -1.47 28.00 11.11
N GLU A 510 -0.40 27.28 10.76
CA GLU A 510 0.96 27.59 11.17
C GLU A 510 1.59 28.66 10.27
N VAL A 511 1.35 28.63 8.95
CA VAL A 511 2.01 29.53 7.99
C VAL A 511 1.27 30.86 7.84
N VAL A 512 -0.05 30.84 7.80
CA VAL A 512 -0.89 32.02 7.52
C VAL A 512 -0.59 33.20 8.46
N PRO A 513 -0.47 33.02 9.79
CA PRO A 513 -0.20 34.13 10.70
C PRO A 513 1.13 34.85 10.40
N TRP A 514 2.19 34.08 10.10
CA TRP A 514 3.51 34.63 9.79
C TRP A 514 3.55 35.30 8.42
N ALA A 515 2.88 34.71 7.41
CA ALA A 515 2.76 35.32 6.10
C ALA A 515 2.03 36.67 6.15
N LEU A 516 0.94 36.77 6.92
CA LEU A 516 0.22 38.02 7.13
C LEU A 516 1.04 39.07 7.88
N LEU A 517 1.83 38.65 8.87
CA LEU A 517 2.74 39.54 9.59
C LEU A 517 3.85 40.10 8.66
N GLY A 518 4.41 39.25 7.80
CA GLY A 518 5.39 39.63 6.77
C GLY A 518 4.79 40.61 5.76
N LEU A 519 3.61 40.28 5.21
CA LEU A 519 2.87 41.15 4.29
C LEU A 519 2.59 42.53 4.91
N GLY A 520 2.10 42.56 6.16
CA GLY A 520 1.82 43.83 6.85
C GLY A 520 3.07 44.68 7.05
N SER A 521 4.21 44.06 7.38
CA SER A 521 5.49 44.77 7.56
C SER A 521 6.00 45.36 6.25
N LEU A 522 5.77 44.66 5.14
CA LEU A 522 6.17 45.11 3.82
C LEU A 522 5.28 46.24 3.30
N LEU A 523 3.97 46.14 3.48
CA LEU A 523 3.01 47.20 3.13
C LEU A 523 3.25 48.47 3.95
N GLU A 524 3.58 48.32 5.24
CA GLU A 524 3.96 49.43 6.11
C GLU A 524 5.22 50.15 5.59
N ALA A 525 6.25 49.39 5.18
CA ALA A 525 7.47 49.95 4.61
C ALA A 525 7.25 50.66 3.26
N GLU A 526 6.29 50.19 2.45
CA GLU A 526 5.89 50.84 1.20
C GLU A 526 4.96 52.06 1.41
N GLY A 527 4.52 52.31 2.65
CA GLY A 527 3.63 53.41 3.01
C GLY A 527 2.14 53.12 2.82
N ASP A 528 1.76 51.88 2.51
CA ASP A 528 0.36 51.44 2.48
C ASP A 528 -0.12 51.09 3.89
N GLY A 529 -0.40 52.12 4.69
CA GLY A 529 -0.90 51.96 6.06
C GLY A 529 -2.24 51.22 6.11
N GLY A 530 -3.11 51.38 5.11
CA GLY A 530 -4.41 50.70 5.07
C GLY A 530 -4.26 49.19 4.88
N GLY A 531 -3.44 48.78 3.90
CA GLY A 531 -3.11 47.37 3.67
C GLY A 531 -2.38 46.75 4.87
N ALA A 532 -1.44 47.47 5.47
CA ALA A 532 -0.74 47.02 6.67
C ALA A 532 -1.70 46.77 7.85
N GLN A 533 -2.65 47.67 8.10
CA GLN A 533 -3.68 47.46 9.14
C GLN A 533 -4.50 46.20 8.90
N ASP A 534 -4.97 45.96 7.66
CA ASP A 534 -5.75 44.76 7.34
C ASP A 534 -4.93 43.49 7.58
N ALA A 535 -3.69 43.45 7.07
CA ALA A 535 -2.82 42.29 7.20
C ALA A 535 -2.52 41.98 8.68
N TYR A 536 -2.14 42.98 9.49
CA TYR A 536 -1.89 42.77 10.91
C TYR A 536 -3.16 42.39 11.69
N ALA A 537 -4.31 42.98 11.36
CA ALA A 537 -5.58 42.61 11.99
C ALA A 537 -6.00 41.17 11.65
N ARG A 538 -5.76 40.72 10.42
CA ARG A 538 -5.97 39.32 10.00
C ARG A 538 -5.03 38.39 10.77
N ALA A 539 -3.74 38.72 10.87
CA ALA A 539 -2.76 37.93 11.63
C ALA A 539 -3.16 37.80 13.11
N LEU A 540 -3.55 38.90 13.75
CA LEU A 540 -4.00 38.92 15.14
C LEU A 540 -5.25 38.05 15.35
N ARG A 541 -6.21 38.06 14.40
CA ARG A 541 -7.43 37.24 14.48
C ARG A 541 -7.20 35.74 14.39
N THR A 542 -6.07 35.30 13.85
CA THR A 542 -5.72 33.86 13.84
C THR A 542 -5.55 33.30 15.25
N GLY A 543 -5.24 34.16 16.23
CA GLY A 543 -4.95 33.75 17.60
C GLY A 543 -3.61 33.04 17.76
N HIS A 544 -2.77 33.00 16.70
CA HIS A 544 -1.44 32.42 16.82
C HIS A 544 -0.63 33.19 17.87
N PRO A 545 -0.04 32.53 18.88
CA PRO A 545 0.52 33.24 20.03
C PRO A 545 1.63 34.25 19.69
N GLU A 546 2.65 33.83 18.92
CA GLU A 546 3.82 34.69 18.65
C GLU A 546 3.56 35.68 17.50
N ALA A 547 3.12 35.18 16.34
CA ALA A 547 2.79 36.01 15.19
C ALA A 547 1.63 36.99 15.47
N GLY A 548 0.58 36.53 16.16
CA GLY A 548 -0.56 37.36 16.55
C GLY A 548 -0.18 38.44 17.56
N LEU A 549 0.64 38.13 18.57
CA LEU A 549 1.21 39.12 19.50
C LEU A 549 1.98 40.20 18.73
N SER A 550 2.91 39.78 17.86
CA SER A 550 3.73 40.70 17.06
C SER A 550 2.89 41.58 16.13
N ALA A 551 1.88 40.98 15.49
CA ALA A 551 0.94 41.69 14.63
C ALA A 551 0.08 42.68 15.42
N GLY A 552 -0.41 42.32 16.60
CA GLY A 552 -1.21 43.21 17.43
C GLY A 552 -0.42 44.41 17.96
N VAL A 553 0.86 44.22 18.29
CA VAL A 553 1.75 45.33 18.67
C VAL A 553 1.97 46.29 17.48
N LYS A 554 2.26 45.75 16.29
CA LYS A 554 2.45 46.54 15.06
C LYS A 554 1.16 47.26 14.64
N LEU A 555 0.02 46.58 14.69
CA LEU A 555 -1.29 47.17 14.43
C LEU A 555 -1.59 48.33 15.39
N GLY A 556 -1.34 48.13 16.69
CA GLY A 556 -1.54 49.17 17.70
C GLY A 556 -0.71 50.41 17.40
N ALA A 557 0.59 50.24 17.11
CA ALA A 557 1.49 51.36 16.82
C ALA A 557 1.05 52.13 15.57
N LEU A 558 0.60 51.41 14.55
CA LEU A 558 0.16 52.00 13.29
C LEU A 558 -1.18 52.75 13.43
N LEU A 559 -2.07 52.28 14.32
CA LEU A 559 -3.32 52.97 14.68
C LEU A 559 -3.05 54.22 15.53
N GLU A 560 -2.10 54.18 16.48
CA GLU A 560 -1.68 55.37 17.23
C GLU A 560 -1.12 56.45 16.29
N ALA A 561 -0.27 56.08 15.34
CA ALA A 561 0.27 56.99 14.34
C ALA A 561 -0.83 57.61 13.45
N ALA A 562 -1.92 56.88 13.23
CA ALA A 562 -3.09 57.35 12.49
C ALA A 562 -4.08 58.16 13.36
N GLY A 563 -3.86 58.25 14.68
CA GLY A 563 -4.73 58.97 15.63
C GLY A 563 -5.94 58.17 16.13
N ASP A 564 -6.02 56.86 15.87
CA ASP A 564 -7.07 55.97 16.39
C ASP A 564 -6.64 55.35 17.72
N GLU A 565 -6.75 56.13 18.80
CA GLU A 565 -6.37 55.68 20.15
C GLU A 565 -7.21 54.50 20.65
N GLU A 566 -8.50 54.42 20.27
CA GLU A 566 -9.39 53.34 20.73
C GLU A 566 -9.04 52.03 20.03
N GLY A 567 -8.85 52.07 18.70
CA GLY A 567 -8.36 50.95 17.91
C GLY A 567 -7.01 50.45 18.40
N ALA A 568 -6.07 51.35 18.67
CA ALA A 568 -4.75 51.01 19.20
C ALA A 568 -4.84 50.27 20.55
N ARG A 569 -5.59 50.80 21.51
CA ARG A 569 -5.80 50.15 22.82
C ARG A 569 -6.42 48.77 22.68
N ASN A 570 -7.36 48.59 21.75
CA ASN A 570 -7.98 47.29 21.49
C ASN A 570 -6.99 46.29 20.90
N ALA A 571 -6.15 46.71 19.94
CA ALA A 571 -5.12 45.87 19.34
C ALA A 571 -4.08 45.42 20.38
N TYR A 572 -3.57 46.34 21.22
CA TYR A 572 -2.63 45.99 22.30
C TYR A 572 -3.24 45.05 23.34
N ARG A 573 -4.51 45.25 23.70
CA ARG A 573 -5.20 44.35 24.65
C ARG A 573 -5.34 42.93 24.09
N ALA A 574 -5.68 42.80 22.81
CA ALA A 574 -5.78 41.51 22.16
C ALA A 574 -4.42 40.81 22.07
N ALA A 575 -3.35 41.55 21.76
CA ALA A 575 -1.97 41.05 21.81
C ALA A 575 -1.58 40.54 23.22
N LEU A 576 -1.85 41.33 24.27
CA LEU A 576 -1.57 40.94 25.65
C LEU A 576 -2.30 39.65 26.07
N ALA A 577 -3.56 39.49 25.65
CA ALA A 577 -4.33 38.29 25.95
C ALA A 577 -3.70 37.00 25.36
N LEU A 578 -3.04 37.08 24.21
CA LEU A 578 -2.31 35.96 23.62
C LEU A 578 -1.09 35.57 24.46
N GLN A 579 -0.38 36.56 25.01
CA GLN A 579 0.77 36.33 25.89
C GLN A 579 0.37 35.70 27.24
N GLU A 580 -0.73 36.18 27.83
CA GLU A 580 -1.26 35.63 29.09
C GLU A 580 -1.77 34.18 28.92
N GLY A 581 -2.36 33.86 27.76
CA GLY A 581 -2.76 32.50 27.42
C GLY A 581 -1.59 31.52 27.41
N GLN A 582 -0.44 31.90 26.84
CA GLN A 582 0.78 31.06 26.83
C GLN A 582 1.33 30.82 28.24
N ALA A 583 1.35 31.84 29.10
CA ALA A 583 1.89 31.73 30.47
C ALA A 583 1.03 30.84 31.40
N SER A 584 -0.19 30.50 30.99
CA SER A 584 -1.12 29.64 31.75
C SER A 584 -1.13 28.18 31.29
N SER A 585 -0.44 27.87 30.19
CA SER A 585 -0.34 26.52 29.60
C SER A 585 1.00 25.81 29.85
N ASP A 586 1.98 26.52 30.42
CA ASP A 586 3.25 26.00 30.96
C ASP A 586 3.13 25.74 32.47
#